data_AF-A0AAU4Y1X8-F1
#
_entry.id   AF-A0AAU4Y1X8-F1
#
_cell.length_a   1.000
_cell.length_b   1.000
_cell.length_c   1.000
_cell.angle_alpha   90.00
_cell.angle_beta   90.00
_cell.angle_gamma   90.00
#
_symmetry.space_group_name_H-M   'P 1'
#
loop_
_entity.id
_entity.type
_entity.pdbx_description
1 polymer ?
#
loop_
_entity_poly.entity_id
_entity_poly.type
_entity_poly.pdbx_seq_one_letter_code
_entity_poly.pdbx_strand_id
1 'polypeptide(L)'
;MSEATVVQTPVQRALARQMKASAALPEGEGERIAFEIIEAAAQAGKTNEQYIIDYAKGLDVAAPREGMKSAFWSFGIPHPDLPSDKVLSSQFLASVWTDMENEGNEGSARYLEGTPGGEDLGRLHLWNPEVYKVLGLNESQGDDLARDAWSALSENYAKATDGEAIVFAGEIVPWSVAYETEMPQLRRVAGPENIHFMYDLPEDVLKGLPPESRELLSEGWVRSHVHFRAPDTDNPPSQKYWAAGHVDLEQLRSLPTPELQRAAVLEACARVAYLDGTGRETDVERLVEEIKTLRPDHEVVLPTAGERAVTDQQQAQGHTPPSTPAVRTHAPYMPGVTVNARTGPAPLESLTLPTPQTAAASAHDFLPGVTRQAKPIAAPAVGDAPATPSQAPPAPEQSRDTGMGV
;
A
#
# COMPACT_ATOMS: atom_id res chain seq x y z
N MET A 1 14.27 -9.95 -44.29
CA MET A 1 14.84 -9.88 -42.93
C MET A 1 13.67 -9.72 -41.99
N SER A 2 13.62 -10.47 -40.89
CA SER A 2 12.60 -10.27 -39.86
C SER A 2 12.86 -8.94 -39.16
N GLU A 3 11.83 -8.11 -39.02
CA GLU A 3 11.90 -6.97 -38.11
C GLU A 3 12.12 -7.50 -36.70
N ALA A 4 13.17 -7.03 -36.03
CA ALA A 4 13.40 -7.37 -34.63
C ALA A 4 12.33 -6.65 -33.81
N THR A 5 11.32 -7.39 -33.34
CA THR A 5 10.28 -6.86 -32.46
C THR A 5 10.96 -6.30 -31.20
N VAL A 6 11.02 -4.97 -31.09
CA VAL A 6 11.68 -4.29 -29.98
C VAL A 6 10.88 -4.58 -28.72
N VAL A 7 11.41 -5.47 -27.87
CA VAL A 7 10.82 -5.79 -26.57
C VAL A 7 10.86 -4.53 -25.71
N GLN A 8 9.69 -3.95 -25.46
CA GLN A 8 9.56 -2.77 -24.62
C GLN A 8 9.87 -3.10 -23.16
N THR A 9 10.60 -2.23 -22.48
CA THR A 9 10.78 -2.35 -21.02
C THR A 9 9.46 -2.12 -20.29
N PRO A 10 9.31 -2.56 -19.02
CA PRO A 10 8.10 -2.28 -18.23
C PRO A 10 7.79 -0.77 -18.14
N VAL A 11 8.84 0.04 -18.01
CA VAL A 11 8.77 1.52 -18.02
C VAL A 11 8.22 2.06 -19.34
N GLN A 12 8.66 1.51 -20.48
CA GLN A 12 8.15 1.89 -21.81
C GLN A 12 6.70 1.45 -22.02
N ARG A 13 6.32 0.25 -21.57
CA ARG A 13 4.91 -0.21 -21.56
C ARG A 13 4.03 0.74 -20.74
N ALA A 14 4.49 1.13 -19.54
CA ALA A 14 3.77 2.02 -18.63
C ALA A 14 3.63 3.45 -19.20
N LEU A 15 4.70 3.99 -19.79
CA LEU A 15 4.68 5.29 -20.48
C LEU A 15 3.72 5.29 -21.67
N ALA A 16 3.69 4.23 -22.47
CA ALA A 16 2.74 4.10 -23.57
C ALA A 16 1.28 4.04 -23.07
N ARG A 17 1.02 3.39 -21.93
CA ARG A 17 -0.29 3.41 -21.26
C ARG A 17 -0.64 4.81 -20.76
N GLN A 18 0.28 5.51 -20.10
CA GLN A 18 0.07 6.90 -19.66
C GLN A 18 -0.25 7.84 -20.82
N MET A 19 0.54 7.81 -21.90
CA MET A 19 0.31 8.64 -23.08
C MET A 19 -1.02 8.34 -23.78
N LYS A 20 -1.50 7.08 -23.73
CA LYS A 20 -2.83 6.70 -24.24
C LYS A 20 -3.95 7.20 -23.32
N ALA A 21 -3.78 7.11 -22.00
CA ALA A 21 -4.77 7.55 -21.02
C ALA A 21 -4.90 9.08 -20.93
N SER A 22 -3.79 9.81 -21.13
CA SER A 22 -3.77 11.27 -21.22
C SER A 22 -4.12 11.82 -22.62
N ALA A 23 -4.61 10.98 -23.54
CA ALA A 23 -5.15 11.44 -24.81
C ALA A 23 -6.48 12.18 -24.57
N ALA A 24 -6.71 13.28 -25.28
CA ALA A 24 -7.99 13.99 -25.23
C ALA A 24 -9.13 13.09 -25.72
N LEU A 25 -10.30 13.22 -25.11
CA LEU A 25 -11.52 12.58 -25.61
C LEU A 25 -11.88 13.10 -27.02
N PRO A 26 -12.61 12.31 -27.83
CA PRO A 26 -13.28 12.81 -29.02
C PRO A 26 -14.21 14.00 -28.70
N GLU A 27 -14.36 14.93 -29.64
CA GLU A 27 -15.19 16.13 -29.49
C GLU A 27 -16.65 15.76 -29.13
N GLY A 28 -17.15 16.30 -28.02
CA GLY A 28 -18.51 16.04 -27.51
C GLY A 28 -18.69 14.74 -26.72
N GLU A 29 -17.65 13.90 -26.59
CA GLU A 29 -17.74 12.64 -25.84
C GLU A 29 -17.86 12.88 -24.32
N GLY A 30 -17.17 13.89 -23.76
CA GLY A 30 -17.33 14.26 -22.35
C GLY A 30 -18.71 14.87 -22.08
N GLU A 31 -19.28 15.62 -23.03
CA GLU A 31 -20.66 16.11 -22.92
C GLU A 31 -21.67 14.93 -22.96
N ARG A 32 -21.48 13.96 -23.87
CA ARG A 32 -22.31 12.74 -23.96
C ARG A 32 -22.34 11.97 -22.63
N ILE A 33 -21.16 11.68 -22.07
CA ILE A 33 -21.02 10.94 -20.81
C ILE A 33 -21.71 11.68 -19.66
N ALA A 34 -21.52 13.01 -19.57
CA ALA A 34 -22.16 13.81 -18.53
C ALA A 34 -23.69 13.84 -18.67
N PHE A 35 -24.24 13.89 -19.89
CA PHE A 35 -25.69 13.78 -20.10
C PHE A 35 -26.25 12.41 -19.72
N GLU A 36 -25.54 11.31 -20.01
CA GLU A 36 -25.94 9.96 -19.59
C GLU A 36 -25.93 9.80 -18.06
N ILE A 37 -24.95 10.39 -17.37
CA ILE A 37 -24.92 10.49 -15.89
C ILE A 37 -26.13 11.28 -15.37
N ILE A 38 -26.43 12.45 -15.95
CA ILE A 38 -27.57 13.29 -15.52
C ILE A 38 -28.90 12.56 -15.72
N GLU A 39 -29.08 11.89 -16.86
CA GLU A 39 -30.31 11.13 -17.12
C GLU A 39 -30.44 9.96 -16.13
N ALA A 40 -29.39 9.17 -15.92
CA ALA A 40 -29.43 8.03 -15.00
C ALA A 40 -29.63 8.47 -13.54
N ALA A 41 -29.02 9.58 -13.10
CA ALA A 41 -29.25 10.18 -11.79
C ALA A 41 -30.71 10.62 -11.61
N ALA A 42 -31.29 11.28 -12.63
CA ALA A 42 -32.69 11.70 -12.63
C ALA A 42 -33.66 10.50 -12.63
N GLN A 43 -33.39 9.45 -13.43
CA GLN A 43 -34.16 8.20 -13.42
C GLN A 43 -34.08 7.48 -12.06
N ALA A 44 -32.93 7.54 -11.38
CA ALA A 44 -32.72 7.00 -10.04
C ALA A 44 -33.29 7.88 -8.90
N GLY A 45 -33.74 9.11 -9.19
CA GLY A 45 -34.21 10.07 -8.19
C GLY A 45 -33.11 10.61 -7.27
N LYS A 46 -31.87 10.71 -7.76
CA LYS A 46 -30.66 11.11 -7.01
C LYS A 46 -30.07 12.41 -7.57
N THR A 47 -29.15 13.02 -6.81
CA THR A 47 -28.19 13.99 -7.37
C THR A 47 -27.13 13.26 -8.19
N ASN A 48 -26.46 13.95 -9.12
CA ASN A 48 -25.37 13.39 -9.93
C ASN A 48 -24.29 12.73 -9.05
N GLU A 49 -23.87 13.45 -8.00
CA GLU A 49 -22.93 13.04 -6.95
C GLU A 49 -23.36 11.73 -6.26
N GLN A 50 -24.55 11.69 -5.66
CA GLN A 50 -25.08 10.51 -4.96
C GLN A 50 -25.30 9.33 -5.93
N TYR A 51 -25.64 9.60 -7.20
CA TYR A 51 -25.74 8.57 -8.23
C TYR A 51 -24.37 7.96 -8.55
N ILE A 52 -23.36 8.77 -8.87
CA ILE A 52 -22.01 8.30 -9.21
C ILE A 52 -21.38 7.53 -8.04
N ILE A 53 -21.47 8.07 -6.82
CA ILE A 53 -20.87 7.45 -5.63
C ILE A 53 -21.55 6.11 -5.31
N ASP A 54 -22.88 6.00 -5.42
CA ASP A 54 -23.57 4.73 -5.20
C ASP A 54 -23.43 3.74 -6.36
N TYR A 55 -23.23 4.23 -7.59
CA TYR A 55 -22.85 3.41 -8.74
C TYR A 55 -21.47 2.77 -8.48
N ALA A 56 -20.47 3.57 -8.11
CA ALA A 56 -19.12 3.08 -7.80
C ALA A 56 -19.11 2.04 -6.65
N LYS A 57 -19.92 2.21 -5.60
CA LYS A 57 -20.11 1.21 -4.53
C LYS A 57 -20.70 -0.12 -5.02
N GLY A 58 -21.43 -0.13 -6.13
CA GLY A 58 -22.12 -1.30 -6.68
C GLY A 58 -21.37 -2.04 -7.78
N LEU A 59 -20.21 -1.54 -8.20
CA LEU A 59 -19.40 -2.11 -9.29
C LEU A 59 -18.58 -3.33 -8.85
N ASP A 60 -18.37 -4.27 -9.78
CA ASP A 60 -17.69 -5.53 -9.49
C ASP A 60 -16.16 -5.39 -9.45
N VAL A 61 -15.62 -5.60 -8.24
CA VAL A 61 -14.19 -5.63 -7.94
C VAL A 61 -13.79 -6.91 -7.20
N ALA A 62 -14.58 -7.99 -7.33
CA ALA A 62 -14.26 -9.29 -6.76
C ALA A 62 -12.96 -9.86 -7.36
N ALA A 63 -12.23 -10.67 -6.57
CA ALA A 63 -11.12 -11.45 -7.10
C ALA A 63 -11.67 -12.67 -7.89
N PRO A 64 -11.29 -12.88 -9.16
CA PRO A 64 -11.72 -14.07 -9.93
C PRO A 64 -11.27 -15.41 -9.34
N ARG A 65 -10.26 -15.40 -8.45
CA ARG A 65 -9.69 -16.55 -7.77
C ARG A 65 -9.20 -16.14 -6.37
N GLU A 66 -9.42 -17.01 -5.39
CA GLU A 66 -8.88 -16.89 -4.02
C GLU A 66 -7.34 -16.88 -4.03
N GLY A 67 -6.72 -15.97 -3.28
CA GLY A 67 -5.27 -15.82 -3.21
C GLY A 67 -4.68 -15.23 -4.50
N MET A 68 -5.36 -14.24 -5.08
CA MET A 68 -4.78 -13.38 -6.12
C MET A 68 -4.02 -12.22 -5.48
N LYS A 69 -2.87 -11.86 -6.06
CA LYS A 69 -2.14 -10.67 -5.65
C LYS A 69 -2.90 -9.42 -6.13
N SER A 70 -3.20 -8.49 -5.25
CA SER A 70 -3.83 -7.21 -5.61
C SER A 70 -2.78 -6.10 -5.62
N ALA A 71 -2.58 -5.45 -6.76
CA ALA A 71 -1.79 -4.22 -6.83
C ALA A 71 -2.59 -3.02 -6.33
N PHE A 72 -1.89 -2.14 -5.62
CA PHE A 72 -2.35 -0.85 -5.10
C PHE A 72 -1.32 0.20 -5.47
N TRP A 73 -1.69 1.48 -5.56
CA TRP A 73 -0.75 2.53 -6.00
C TRP A 73 -1.07 3.89 -5.36
N SER A 74 -0.05 4.73 -5.17
CA SER A 74 -0.23 6.06 -4.59
C SER A 74 0.69 7.07 -5.28
N PHE A 75 0.08 8.07 -5.91
CA PHE A 75 0.74 9.11 -6.72
C PHE A 75 1.64 8.55 -7.84
N GLY A 76 2.25 9.45 -8.61
CA GLY A 76 3.31 9.09 -9.56
C GLY A 76 4.69 9.33 -8.96
N ILE A 77 5.65 8.48 -9.34
CA ILE A 77 7.04 8.60 -8.89
C ILE A 77 7.90 9.34 -9.94
N PRO A 78 8.86 10.19 -9.52
CA PRO A 78 9.97 10.58 -10.37
C PRO A 78 10.76 9.33 -10.75
N HIS A 79 10.89 9.03 -12.03
CA HIS A 79 11.53 7.79 -12.51
C HIS A 79 12.95 8.09 -13.03
N PRO A 80 13.98 7.30 -12.70
CA PRO A 80 15.37 7.60 -13.09
C PRO A 80 15.59 7.62 -14.61
N ASP A 81 14.82 6.82 -15.37
CA ASP A 81 14.86 6.82 -16.84
C ASP A 81 14.07 7.97 -17.50
N LEU A 82 13.54 8.91 -16.70
CA LEU A 82 12.77 10.07 -17.19
C LEU A 82 13.48 11.40 -16.90
N PRO A 83 13.21 12.45 -17.69
CA PRO A 83 13.55 13.82 -17.33
C PRO A 83 12.95 14.19 -15.96
N SER A 84 13.64 15.01 -15.17
CA SER A 84 13.22 15.34 -13.80
C SER A 84 11.95 16.20 -13.70
N ASP A 85 11.43 16.72 -14.82
CA ASP A 85 10.13 17.37 -14.92
C ASP A 85 9.00 16.40 -15.37
N LYS A 86 9.28 15.09 -15.40
CA LYS A 86 8.33 14.05 -15.83
C LYS A 86 8.13 13.02 -14.73
N VAL A 87 6.87 12.68 -14.52
CA VAL A 87 6.39 11.73 -13.50
C VAL A 87 5.67 10.59 -14.20
N LEU A 88 5.99 9.36 -13.81
CA LEU A 88 5.28 8.16 -14.26
C LEU A 88 4.27 7.78 -13.16
N SER A 89 2.98 7.75 -13.52
CA SER A 89 1.94 7.34 -12.56
C SER A 89 2.13 5.88 -12.18
N SER A 90 2.16 5.62 -10.87
CA SER A 90 2.34 4.28 -10.32
C SER A 90 1.22 3.32 -10.75
N GLN A 91 0.04 3.86 -11.10
CA GLN A 91 -1.07 3.17 -11.76
C GLN A 91 -0.63 2.35 -12.98
N PHE A 92 0.17 2.94 -13.88
CA PHE A 92 0.59 2.26 -15.11
C PHE A 92 1.71 1.25 -14.87
N LEU A 93 2.49 1.42 -13.80
CA LEU A 93 3.49 0.44 -13.37
C LEU A 93 2.82 -0.77 -12.68
N ALA A 94 1.81 -0.54 -11.83
CA ALA A 94 0.95 -1.59 -11.25
C ALA A 94 0.20 -2.39 -12.33
N SER A 95 -0.33 -1.69 -13.33
CA SER A 95 -0.98 -2.26 -14.51
C SER A 95 -0.04 -3.14 -15.35
N VAL A 96 1.20 -2.69 -15.59
CA VAL A 96 2.19 -3.48 -16.35
C VAL A 96 2.77 -4.65 -15.54
N TRP A 97 3.00 -4.48 -14.24
CA TRP A 97 3.37 -5.60 -13.36
C TRP A 97 2.28 -6.67 -13.33
N THR A 98 1.01 -6.26 -13.28
CA THR A 98 -0.13 -7.18 -13.35
C THR A 98 -0.13 -7.99 -14.65
N ASP A 99 0.17 -7.37 -15.80
CA ASP A 99 0.37 -8.12 -17.03
C ASP A 99 1.48 -9.18 -16.84
N MET A 100 2.64 -8.79 -16.31
CA MET A 100 3.85 -9.63 -16.23
C MET A 100 3.70 -10.84 -15.30
N GLU A 101 3.00 -10.69 -14.17
CA GLU A 101 2.64 -11.83 -13.31
C GLU A 101 1.67 -12.77 -14.07
N ASN A 102 0.68 -12.22 -14.77
CA ASN A 102 -0.29 -13.01 -15.54
C ASN A 102 0.30 -13.65 -16.81
N GLU A 103 1.33 -13.06 -17.41
CA GLU A 103 2.15 -13.64 -18.49
C GLU A 103 2.92 -14.89 -18.00
N GLY A 104 3.29 -14.94 -16.71
CA GLY A 104 3.95 -16.10 -16.08
C GLY A 104 2.99 -17.13 -15.48
N ASN A 105 1.83 -16.69 -14.97
CA ASN A 105 0.80 -17.51 -14.35
C ASN A 105 -0.57 -16.84 -14.47
N GLU A 106 -1.44 -17.33 -15.35
CA GLU A 106 -2.73 -16.71 -15.67
C GLU A 106 -3.65 -16.62 -14.43
N GLY A 107 -4.17 -15.42 -14.14
CA GLY A 107 -4.98 -15.17 -12.94
C GLY A 107 -4.15 -15.18 -11.65
N SER A 108 -2.88 -14.79 -11.69
CA SER A 108 -2.02 -14.61 -10.52
C SER A 108 -2.24 -13.25 -9.84
N ALA A 109 -2.38 -12.18 -10.62
CA ALA A 109 -2.42 -10.81 -10.15
C ALA A 109 -3.58 -9.99 -10.74
N ARG A 110 -3.95 -8.90 -10.06
CA ARG A 110 -4.95 -7.90 -10.49
C ARG A 110 -4.54 -6.49 -10.06
N TYR A 111 -5.10 -5.46 -10.68
CA TYR A 111 -5.05 -4.06 -10.24
C TYR A 111 -6.45 -3.44 -10.36
N LEU A 112 -6.76 -2.40 -9.58
CA LEU A 112 -8.11 -1.82 -9.47
C LEU A 112 -8.73 -1.51 -10.84
N GLU A 113 -8.05 -0.73 -11.67
CA GLU A 113 -8.54 -0.26 -12.97
C GLU A 113 -8.44 -1.31 -14.10
N GLY A 114 -8.02 -2.54 -13.76
CA GLY A 114 -8.11 -3.74 -14.59
C GLY A 114 -9.22 -4.71 -14.14
N THR A 115 -9.99 -4.36 -13.11
CA THR A 115 -11.24 -5.07 -12.76
C THR A 115 -12.41 -4.57 -13.63
N PRO A 116 -13.50 -5.34 -13.79
CA PRO A 116 -14.68 -4.88 -14.53
C PRO A 116 -15.23 -3.54 -14.00
N GLY A 117 -15.33 -3.40 -12.67
CA GLY A 117 -15.73 -2.15 -12.02
C GLY A 117 -14.74 -1.01 -12.21
N GLY A 118 -13.44 -1.30 -12.25
CA GLY A 118 -12.41 -0.32 -12.58
C GLY A 118 -12.52 0.20 -14.01
N GLU A 119 -12.79 -0.68 -14.99
CA GLU A 119 -13.06 -0.27 -16.36
C GLU A 119 -14.35 0.57 -16.46
N ASP A 120 -15.44 0.13 -15.83
CA ASP A 120 -16.74 0.81 -15.93
C ASP A 120 -16.77 2.16 -15.19
N LEU A 121 -16.02 2.33 -14.10
CA LEU A 121 -15.82 3.65 -13.49
C LEU A 121 -14.89 4.52 -14.34
N GLY A 122 -13.86 3.94 -14.95
CA GLY A 122 -12.96 4.64 -15.89
C GLY A 122 -13.69 5.24 -17.09
N ARG A 123 -14.71 4.55 -17.61
CA ARG A 123 -15.57 5.00 -18.73
C ARG A 123 -16.45 6.21 -18.40
N LEU A 124 -16.67 6.54 -17.12
CA LEU A 124 -17.32 7.79 -16.74
C LEU A 124 -16.41 9.02 -16.90
N HIS A 125 -15.12 8.82 -17.20
CA HIS A 125 -14.12 9.87 -17.42
C HIS A 125 -14.16 11.00 -16.38
N LEU A 126 -14.36 10.62 -15.12
CA LEU A 126 -14.59 11.54 -14.00
C LEU A 126 -13.43 12.51 -13.73
N TRP A 127 -12.26 12.38 -14.35
CA TRP A 127 -11.15 13.33 -14.23
C TRP A 127 -11.10 14.35 -15.39
N ASN A 128 -12.19 14.50 -16.16
CA ASN A 128 -12.23 15.36 -17.35
C ASN A 128 -13.01 16.68 -17.08
N PRO A 129 -12.40 17.87 -17.26
CA PRO A 129 -13.07 19.16 -17.10
C PRO A 129 -14.32 19.39 -17.97
N GLU A 130 -14.45 18.72 -19.11
CA GLU A 130 -15.67 18.76 -19.94
C GLU A 130 -16.86 18.08 -19.22
N VAL A 131 -16.60 16.97 -18.54
CA VAL A 131 -17.60 16.26 -17.72
C VAL A 131 -18.01 17.14 -16.54
N TYR A 132 -17.06 17.73 -15.81
CA TYR A 132 -17.34 18.66 -14.70
C TYR A 132 -18.28 19.81 -15.12
N LYS A 133 -17.92 20.48 -16.22
CA LYS A 133 -18.65 21.61 -16.81
C LYS A 133 -20.12 21.27 -17.10
N VAL A 134 -20.40 20.08 -17.66
CA VAL A 134 -21.77 19.66 -18.01
C VAL A 134 -22.53 19.13 -16.78
N LEU A 135 -21.86 18.49 -15.83
CA LEU A 135 -22.44 18.13 -14.52
C LEU A 135 -22.77 19.34 -13.63
N GLY A 136 -22.32 20.55 -14.00
CA GLY A 136 -22.56 21.80 -13.28
C GLY A 136 -21.56 22.08 -12.15
N LEU A 137 -20.39 21.44 -12.19
CA LEU A 137 -19.36 21.47 -11.16
C LEU A 137 -18.21 22.42 -11.56
N ASN A 138 -17.54 23.02 -10.56
CA ASN A 138 -16.21 23.59 -10.77
C ASN A 138 -15.12 22.51 -10.65
N GLU A 139 -13.88 22.87 -11.01
CA GLU A 139 -12.71 21.97 -11.03
C GLU A 139 -12.50 21.22 -9.69
N SER A 140 -12.49 21.93 -8.56
CA SER A 140 -12.38 21.31 -7.22
C SER A 140 -13.54 20.35 -6.94
N GLN A 141 -14.78 20.78 -7.18
CA GLN A 141 -15.96 19.92 -6.96
C GLN A 141 -15.97 18.68 -7.85
N GLY A 142 -15.35 18.78 -9.03
CA GLY A 142 -15.13 17.68 -9.94
C GLY A 142 -14.10 16.69 -9.41
N ASP A 143 -12.93 17.20 -9.01
CA ASP A 143 -11.84 16.40 -8.45
C ASP A 143 -12.24 15.72 -7.12
N ASP A 144 -13.02 16.42 -6.27
CA ASP A 144 -13.61 15.88 -5.04
C ASP A 144 -14.57 14.72 -5.35
N LEU A 145 -15.49 14.90 -6.32
CA LEU A 145 -16.43 13.86 -6.76
C LEU A 145 -15.70 12.65 -7.38
N ALA A 146 -14.67 12.89 -8.18
CA ALA A 146 -13.86 11.85 -8.79
C ALA A 146 -13.08 11.07 -7.71
N ARG A 147 -12.45 11.78 -6.77
CA ARG A 147 -11.78 11.22 -5.59
C ARG A 147 -12.74 10.34 -4.78
N ASP A 148 -13.95 10.80 -4.48
CA ASP A 148 -14.90 10.06 -3.65
C ASP A 148 -15.47 8.84 -4.37
N ALA A 149 -15.74 8.94 -5.68
CA ALA A 149 -16.17 7.80 -6.50
C ALA A 149 -15.08 6.72 -6.60
N TRP A 150 -13.83 7.10 -6.86
CA TRP A 150 -12.70 6.17 -6.86
C TRP A 150 -12.41 5.61 -5.47
N SER A 151 -12.55 6.40 -4.40
CA SER A 151 -12.41 5.93 -3.02
C SER A 151 -13.45 4.85 -2.71
N ALA A 152 -14.72 5.07 -3.05
CA ALA A 152 -15.79 4.09 -2.83
C ALA A 152 -15.54 2.76 -3.55
N LEU A 153 -15.01 2.79 -4.78
CA LEU A 153 -14.61 1.59 -5.51
C LEU A 153 -13.38 0.91 -4.87
N SER A 154 -12.37 1.70 -4.50
CA SER A 154 -11.12 1.21 -3.89
C SER A 154 -11.36 0.50 -2.56
N GLU A 155 -12.31 0.99 -1.74
CA GLU A 155 -12.62 0.37 -0.46
C GLU A 155 -13.17 -1.05 -0.64
N ASN A 156 -13.99 -1.27 -1.68
CA ASN A 156 -14.49 -2.60 -2.04
C ASN A 156 -13.38 -3.49 -2.59
N TYR A 157 -12.46 -2.95 -3.40
CA TYR A 157 -11.34 -3.70 -3.97
C TYR A 157 -10.31 -4.13 -2.89
N ALA A 158 -10.05 -3.26 -1.91
CA ALA A 158 -9.26 -3.56 -0.74
C ALA A 158 -9.93 -4.59 0.18
N LYS A 159 -11.24 -4.49 0.43
CA LYS A 159 -12.02 -5.53 1.15
C LYS A 159 -12.04 -6.88 0.42
N ALA A 160 -12.00 -6.87 -0.91
CA ALA A 160 -12.01 -8.06 -1.77
C ALA A 160 -10.60 -8.58 -2.10
N THR A 161 -9.59 -8.27 -1.28
CA THR A 161 -8.22 -8.77 -1.42
C THR A 161 -7.95 -9.84 -0.36
N ASP A 162 -7.67 -11.06 -0.80
CA ASP A 162 -7.42 -12.24 0.04
C ASP A 162 -6.02 -12.86 -0.15
N GLY A 163 -5.21 -12.28 -1.05
CA GLY A 163 -3.79 -12.58 -1.24
C GLY A 163 -2.88 -11.39 -0.91
N GLU A 164 -1.63 -11.45 -1.38
CA GLU A 164 -0.62 -10.41 -1.19
C GLU A 164 -1.09 -9.05 -1.77
N ALA A 165 -0.87 -7.97 -1.01
CA ALA A 165 -1.11 -6.60 -1.46
C ALA A 165 0.21 -5.95 -1.91
N ILE A 166 0.33 -5.61 -3.19
CA ILE A 166 1.57 -5.09 -3.79
C ILE A 166 1.43 -3.58 -4.04
N VAL A 167 2.08 -2.79 -3.21
CA VAL A 167 1.94 -1.32 -3.16
C VAL A 167 3.02 -0.64 -4.01
N PHE A 168 2.57 0.01 -5.08
CA PHE A 168 3.38 0.86 -5.94
C PHE A 168 3.42 2.29 -5.37
N ALA A 169 4.22 2.47 -4.32
CA ALA A 169 4.50 3.75 -3.67
C ALA A 169 5.88 3.74 -3.01
N GLY A 170 6.54 4.90 -2.92
CA GLY A 170 7.72 5.10 -2.07
C GLY A 170 7.29 5.45 -0.65
N GLU A 171 6.69 6.63 -0.48
CA GLU A 171 5.91 7.02 0.69
C GLU A 171 4.41 6.97 0.35
N ILE A 172 3.55 6.66 1.32
CA ILE A 172 2.11 6.92 1.23
C ILE A 172 1.79 8.16 2.06
N VAL A 173 1.14 9.16 1.45
CA VAL A 173 0.76 10.40 2.12
C VAL A 173 -0.61 10.27 2.80
N PRO A 174 -0.83 10.92 3.96
CA PRO A 174 -1.99 10.64 4.81
C PRO A 174 -3.34 11.13 4.27
N TRP A 175 -3.35 11.92 3.19
CA TRP A 175 -4.55 12.37 2.46
C TRP A 175 -4.79 11.57 1.15
N SER A 176 -4.11 10.44 0.97
CA SER A 176 -4.29 9.59 -0.21
C SER A 176 -5.36 8.52 0.04
N VAL A 177 -6.08 8.14 -1.02
CA VAL A 177 -7.03 7.02 -1.01
C VAL A 177 -6.35 5.74 -0.50
N ALA A 178 -5.11 5.50 -0.91
CA ALA A 178 -4.29 4.38 -0.45
C ALA A 178 -4.11 4.35 1.08
N TYR A 179 -3.90 5.49 1.75
CA TYR A 179 -3.75 5.53 3.21
C TYR A 179 -5.09 5.57 3.96
N GLU A 180 -6.03 6.40 3.50
CA GLU A 180 -7.28 6.67 4.23
C GLU A 180 -8.34 5.57 4.01
N THR A 181 -8.30 4.88 2.87
CA THR A 181 -9.37 3.99 2.42
C THR A 181 -8.88 2.54 2.23
N GLU A 182 -7.77 2.33 1.50
CA GLU A 182 -7.32 0.98 1.13
C GLU A 182 -6.56 0.27 2.27
N MET A 183 -5.47 0.88 2.75
CA MET A 183 -4.58 0.27 3.75
C MET A 183 -5.28 -0.20 5.04
N PRO A 184 -6.26 0.54 5.61
CA PRO A 184 -7.00 0.09 6.79
C PRO A 184 -7.82 -1.18 6.54
N GLN A 185 -8.28 -1.41 5.31
CA GLN A 185 -8.95 -2.66 4.97
C GLN A 185 -7.90 -3.77 4.77
N LEU A 186 -6.80 -3.50 4.06
CA LEU A 186 -5.72 -4.47 3.84
C LEU A 186 -5.11 -5.00 5.15
N ARG A 187 -4.84 -4.12 6.12
CA ARG A 187 -4.35 -4.48 7.47
C ARG A 187 -5.35 -5.33 8.29
N ARG A 188 -6.63 -5.39 7.88
CA ARG A 188 -7.65 -6.28 8.47
C ARG A 188 -7.87 -7.57 7.69
N VAL A 189 -7.88 -7.54 6.35
CA VAL A 189 -8.27 -8.70 5.51
C VAL A 189 -7.09 -9.54 5.03
N ALA A 190 -6.00 -8.90 4.60
CA ALA A 190 -4.79 -9.58 4.14
C ALA A 190 -3.76 -9.74 5.28
N GLY A 191 -3.78 -8.84 6.27
CA GLY A 191 -2.79 -8.78 7.35
C GLY A 191 -1.56 -7.94 6.94
N PRO A 192 -1.00 -7.10 7.83
CA PRO A 192 0.13 -6.23 7.51
C PRO A 192 1.36 -6.93 6.94
N GLU A 193 1.58 -8.20 7.32
CA GLU A 193 2.67 -9.05 6.88
C GLU A 193 2.60 -9.43 5.39
N ASN A 194 1.40 -9.43 4.79
CA ASN A 194 1.15 -9.70 3.38
C ASN A 194 1.07 -8.41 2.53
N ILE A 195 1.50 -7.27 3.09
CA ILE A 195 1.56 -5.98 2.41
C ILE A 195 3.02 -5.70 2.05
N HIS A 196 3.31 -5.61 0.75
CA HIS A 196 4.66 -5.47 0.20
C HIS A 196 4.76 -4.21 -0.66
N PHE A 197 5.88 -3.51 -0.59
CA PHE A 197 6.10 -2.26 -1.33
C PHE A 197 7.10 -2.48 -2.46
N MET A 198 6.77 -2.03 -3.67
CA MET A 198 7.60 -2.24 -4.87
C MET A 198 8.86 -1.35 -4.91
N TYR A 199 8.84 -0.24 -4.17
CA TYR A 199 9.95 0.72 -4.12
C TYR A 199 10.46 0.86 -2.68
N ASP A 200 11.76 1.11 -2.51
CA ASP A 200 12.32 1.52 -1.22
C ASP A 200 11.76 2.88 -0.76
N LEU A 201 11.99 3.24 0.50
CA LEU A 201 11.77 4.62 0.95
C LEU A 201 12.76 5.58 0.28
N PRO A 202 12.35 6.83 -0.02
CA PRO A 202 13.25 7.86 -0.56
C PRO A 202 14.52 8.06 0.29
N GLU A 203 15.65 8.32 -0.37
CA GLU A 203 16.95 8.46 0.33
C GLU A 203 16.93 9.54 1.42
N ASP A 204 16.19 10.62 1.23
CA ASP A 204 16.06 11.74 2.19
C ASP A 204 15.23 11.38 3.43
N VAL A 205 14.34 10.39 3.35
CA VAL A 205 13.69 9.77 4.51
C VAL A 205 14.70 8.96 5.31
N LEU A 206 15.41 8.04 4.63
CA LEU A 206 16.39 7.13 5.25
C LEU A 206 17.69 7.82 5.72
N LYS A 207 17.96 9.04 5.22
CA LYS A 207 19.17 9.82 5.52
C LYS A 207 19.34 10.06 7.02
N GLY A 208 20.56 9.84 7.52
CA GLY A 208 20.93 10.07 8.91
C GLY A 208 20.46 9.00 9.91
N LEU A 209 19.55 8.10 9.53
CA LEU A 209 19.13 6.99 10.38
C LEU A 209 20.21 5.88 10.45
N PRO A 210 20.33 5.15 11.57
CA PRO A 210 21.19 3.97 11.68
C PRO A 210 20.59 2.78 10.90
N PRO A 211 21.39 1.73 10.58
CA PRO A 211 20.93 0.60 9.75
C PRO A 211 19.65 -0.06 10.25
N GLU A 212 19.53 -0.28 11.55
CA GLU A 212 18.43 -0.98 12.22
C GLU A 212 17.10 -0.22 12.04
N SER A 213 17.14 1.11 12.12
CA SER A 213 15.98 1.97 11.87
C SER A 213 15.60 2.04 10.39
N ARG A 214 16.56 1.88 9.46
CA ARG A 214 16.27 1.81 8.02
C ARG A 214 15.67 0.46 7.63
N GLU A 215 16.18 -0.62 8.20
CA GLU A 215 15.64 -1.97 8.03
C GLU A 215 14.18 -2.01 8.48
N LEU A 216 13.91 -1.58 9.73
CA LEU A 216 12.55 -1.46 10.28
C LEU A 216 11.62 -0.62 9.40
N LEU A 217 12.06 0.57 8.96
CA LEU A 217 11.24 1.42 8.08
C LEU A 217 11.11 0.88 6.64
N SER A 218 11.90 -0.12 6.25
CA SER A 218 11.74 -0.82 4.97
C SER A 218 10.76 -2.00 5.06
N GLU A 219 10.49 -2.53 6.27
CA GLU A 219 9.54 -3.62 6.49
C GLU A 219 8.12 -3.22 6.03
N GLY A 220 7.52 -4.02 5.13
CA GLY A 220 6.23 -3.71 4.51
C GLY A 220 5.09 -3.52 5.51
N TRP A 221 5.08 -4.29 6.60
CA TRP A 221 4.11 -4.14 7.67
C TRP A 221 4.24 -2.80 8.41
N VAL A 222 5.45 -2.28 8.63
CA VAL A 222 5.66 -0.95 9.22
C VAL A 222 5.20 0.13 8.25
N ARG A 223 5.61 0.03 6.98
CA ARG A 223 5.23 0.97 5.92
C ARG A 223 3.73 1.00 5.64
N SER A 224 3.00 -0.08 5.93
CA SER A 224 1.54 -0.09 5.91
C SER A 224 0.91 0.74 7.03
N HIS A 225 1.61 1.03 8.14
CA HIS A 225 1.09 1.82 9.26
C HIS A 225 1.64 3.26 9.32
N VAL A 226 2.79 3.61 8.72
CA VAL A 226 3.45 4.91 8.95
C VAL A 226 3.46 5.86 7.75
N HIS A 227 3.35 7.16 8.02
CA HIS A 227 3.68 8.26 7.10
C HIS A 227 4.60 9.27 7.81
N PHE A 228 5.32 10.08 7.02
CA PHE A 228 6.29 11.05 7.54
C PHE A 228 5.81 12.50 7.39
N ARG A 229 4.63 12.71 6.80
CA ARG A 229 4.01 14.04 6.64
C ARG A 229 3.29 14.46 7.91
N ALA A 230 3.69 15.63 8.43
CA ALA A 230 2.92 16.47 9.32
C ALA A 230 1.60 16.94 8.65
N PRO A 231 0.63 17.52 9.39
CA PRO A 231 -0.65 17.91 8.79
C PRO A 231 -0.44 19.21 8.00
N ASP A 232 -0.89 19.23 6.75
CA ASP A 232 -0.93 20.46 5.98
C ASP A 232 -2.13 21.31 6.44
N THR A 233 -1.90 22.59 6.73
CA THR A 233 -2.99 23.52 7.09
C THR A 233 -3.82 23.93 5.90
N ASP A 234 -3.24 23.86 4.70
CA ASP A 234 -3.84 24.30 3.45
C ASP A 234 -4.51 23.12 2.73
N ASN A 235 -4.20 21.88 3.15
CA ASN A 235 -4.85 20.63 2.72
C ASN A 235 -5.05 19.66 3.92
N PRO A 236 -6.00 19.93 4.84
CA PRO A 236 -6.21 19.10 6.02
C PRO A 236 -6.76 17.70 5.64
N PRO A 237 -6.09 16.60 6.03
CA PRO A 237 -6.57 15.24 5.75
C PRO A 237 -7.86 14.91 6.51
N SER A 238 -8.52 13.80 6.18
CA SER A 238 -9.64 13.34 7.00
C SER A 238 -9.16 13.00 8.42
N GLN A 239 -9.92 13.42 9.42
CA GLN A 239 -9.47 13.39 10.83
C GLN A 239 -9.13 11.97 11.36
N LYS A 240 -9.58 10.93 10.65
CA LYS A 240 -9.63 9.54 11.09
C LYS A 240 -8.28 8.97 11.50
N TYR A 241 -7.29 9.00 10.59
CA TYR A 241 -5.95 8.47 10.87
C TYR A 241 -4.98 9.57 11.32
N TRP A 242 -5.35 10.85 11.20
CA TRP A 242 -4.56 11.93 11.77
C TRP A 242 -4.39 11.79 13.30
N ALA A 243 -5.37 11.20 14.00
CA ALA A 243 -5.31 10.90 15.42
C ALA A 243 -4.16 9.93 15.82
N ALA A 244 -3.55 9.19 14.89
CA ALA A 244 -2.34 8.41 15.19
C ALA A 244 -1.08 9.28 15.32
N GLY A 245 -1.08 10.46 14.70
CA GLY A 245 0.12 11.23 14.41
C GLY A 245 0.93 10.64 13.25
N HIS A 246 2.13 11.18 13.06
CA HIS A 246 3.07 10.79 12.00
C HIS A 246 4.44 10.44 12.62
N VAL A 247 5.32 9.80 11.85
CA VAL A 247 6.71 9.60 12.27
C VAL A 247 7.50 10.86 11.91
N ASP A 248 7.68 11.75 12.89
CA ASP A 248 8.58 12.90 12.78
C ASP A 248 10.03 12.42 12.61
N LEU A 249 10.61 12.68 11.43
CA LEU A 249 11.95 12.24 11.07
C LEU A 249 13.06 13.06 11.75
N GLU A 250 12.82 14.30 12.18
CA GLU A 250 13.80 15.07 12.96
C GLU A 250 13.81 14.57 14.41
N GLN A 251 12.64 14.36 15.00
CA GLN A 251 12.51 13.74 16.31
C GLN A 251 13.13 12.33 16.32
N LEU A 252 12.83 11.49 15.32
CA LEU A 252 13.38 10.13 15.21
C LEU A 252 14.91 10.15 15.15
N ARG A 253 15.50 11.01 14.32
CA ARG A 253 16.98 11.18 14.23
C ARG A 253 17.59 11.73 15.52
N SER A 254 16.83 12.45 16.35
CA SER A 254 17.33 12.99 17.63
C SER A 254 17.42 11.95 18.75
N LEU A 255 16.74 10.80 18.63
CA LEU A 255 16.72 9.76 19.66
C LEU A 255 18.08 9.04 19.74
N PRO A 256 18.72 8.97 20.93
CA PRO A 256 20.14 8.65 21.06
C PRO A 256 20.51 7.18 20.86
N THR A 257 19.55 6.26 20.70
CA THR A 257 19.83 4.82 20.45
C THR A 257 18.83 4.22 19.46
N PRO A 258 19.19 3.15 18.71
CA PRO A 258 18.28 2.47 17.79
C PRO A 258 17.05 1.87 18.47
N GLU A 259 17.14 1.44 19.73
CA GLU A 259 16.03 0.87 20.50
C GLU A 259 14.94 1.92 20.76
N LEU A 260 15.35 3.16 21.06
CA LEU A 260 14.43 4.29 21.24
C LEU A 260 13.77 4.67 19.91
N GLN A 261 14.52 4.62 18.80
CA GLN A 261 14.01 4.87 17.45
C GLN A 261 12.98 3.80 17.03
N ARG A 262 13.30 2.52 17.24
CA ARG A 262 12.38 1.40 17.06
C ARG A 262 11.10 1.62 17.86
N ALA A 263 11.21 1.90 19.16
CA ALA A 263 10.05 2.13 20.02
C ALA A 263 9.15 3.29 19.54
N ALA A 264 9.71 4.38 19.00
CA ALA A 264 8.93 5.47 18.44
C ALA A 264 8.17 5.08 17.15
N VAL A 265 8.78 4.29 16.27
CA VAL A 265 8.13 3.75 15.06
C VAL A 265 7.04 2.73 15.42
N LEU A 266 7.31 1.85 16.39
CA LEU A 266 6.32 0.90 16.90
C LEU A 266 5.13 1.61 17.57
N GLU A 267 5.35 2.73 18.26
CA GLU A 267 4.27 3.52 18.86
C GLU A 267 3.32 4.10 17.80
N ALA A 268 3.84 4.63 16.69
CA ALA A 268 3.01 5.04 15.56
C ALA A 268 2.20 3.85 14.99
N CYS A 269 2.83 2.67 14.85
CA CYS A 269 2.15 1.45 14.40
C CYS A 269 1.02 1.02 15.36
N ALA A 270 1.26 1.07 16.68
CA ALA A 270 0.28 0.69 17.70
C ALA A 270 -0.95 1.62 17.69
N ARG A 271 -0.75 2.93 17.48
CA ARG A 271 -1.86 3.90 17.38
C ARG A 271 -2.71 3.67 16.12
N VAL A 272 -2.09 3.37 14.98
CA VAL A 272 -2.82 3.04 13.73
C VAL A 272 -3.56 1.71 13.86
N ALA A 273 -2.92 0.66 14.41
CA ALA A 273 -3.57 -0.62 14.65
C ALA A 273 -4.75 -0.51 15.64
N TYR A 274 -4.70 0.41 16.60
CA TYR A 274 -5.82 0.70 17.48
C TYR A 274 -7.00 1.43 16.78
N LEU A 275 -6.70 2.34 15.85
CA LEU A 275 -7.72 3.01 15.01
C LEU A 275 -8.31 2.08 13.96
N ASP A 276 -7.57 1.07 13.50
CA ASP A 276 -8.13 0.01 12.66
C ASP A 276 -9.23 -0.80 13.37
N GLY A 277 -9.24 -0.79 14.71
CA GLY A 277 -10.36 -1.26 15.52
C GLY A 277 -10.44 -2.77 15.66
N THR A 278 -11.66 -3.29 15.58
CA THR A 278 -12.00 -4.68 15.96
C THR A 278 -11.23 -5.71 15.13
N GLY A 279 -10.55 -6.64 15.80
CA GLY A 279 -9.72 -7.68 15.20
C GLY A 279 -8.22 -7.36 15.19
N ARG A 280 -7.83 -6.18 15.70
CA ARG A 280 -6.42 -5.74 15.80
C ARG A 280 -5.91 -5.65 17.24
N GLU A 281 -6.76 -5.95 18.23
CA GLU A 281 -6.45 -5.85 19.66
C GLU A 281 -5.14 -6.54 20.06
N THR A 282 -4.93 -7.79 19.63
CA THR A 282 -3.72 -8.57 19.95
C THR A 282 -2.44 -7.98 19.32
N ASP A 283 -2.55 -7.29 18.17
CA ASP A 283 -1.42 -6.58 17.58
C ASP A 283 -1.09 -5.28 18.34
N VAL A 284 -2.11 -4.56 18.82
CA VAL A 284 -1.92 -3.41 19.71
C VAL A 284 -1.25 -3.84 21.02
N GLU A 285 -1.73 -4.91 21.65
CA GLU A 285 -1.12 -5.48 22.86
C GLU A 285 0.34 -5.89 22.63
N ARG A 286 0.61 -6.64 21.55
CA ARG A 286 1.97 -7.08 21.16
C ARG A 286 2.92 -5.89 20.97
N LEU A 287 2.51 -4.87 20.22
CA LEU A 287 3.31 -3.68 19.98
C LEU A 287 3.54 -2.88 21.28
N VAL A 288 2.51 -2.74 22.12
CA VAL A 288 2.61 -2.04 23.41
C VAL A 288 3.59 -2.73 24.38
N GLU A 289 3.59 -4.07 24.48
CA GLU A 289 4.56 -4.79 25.31
C GLU A 289 5.99 -4.75 24.75
N GLU A 290 6.16 -4.73 23.42
CA GLU A 290 7.47 -4.50 22.80
C GLU A 290 7.99 -3.08 23.11
N ILE A 291 7.14 -2.05 22.98
CA ILE A 291 7.50 -0.66 23.32
C ILE A 291 7.87 -0.54 24.80
N LYS A 292 7.11 -1.15 25.72
CA LYS A 292 7.45 -1.17 27.16
C LYS A 292 8.78 -1.87 27.42
N THR A 293 9.11 -2.92 26.66
CA THR A 293 10.40 -3.62 26.79
C THR A 293 11.57 -2.74 26.35
N LEU A 294 11.38 -1.93 25.30
CA LEU A 294 12.38 -0.99 24.79
C LEU A 294 12.45 0.34 25.59
N ARG A 295 11.34 0.76 26.20
CA ARG A 295 11.18 2.03 26.95
C ARG A 295 10.31 1.83 28.21
N PRO A 296 10.84 1.20 29.29
CA PRO A 296 10.05 0.87 30.49
C PRO A 296 9.40 2.07 31.20
N ASP A 297 10.06 3.23 31.15
CA ASP A 297 9.60 4.48 31.79
C ASP A 297 8.69 5.33 30.88
N HIS A 298 8.24 4.81 29.73
CA HIS A 298 7.38 5.54 28.78
C HIS A 298 5.95 5.00 28.76
N GLU A 299 4.98 5.91 28.96
CA GLU A 299 3.56 5.61 28.80
C GLU A 299 3.17 5.71 27.32
N VAL A 300 2.75 4.59 26.73
CA VAL A 300 2.27 4.56 25.33
C VAL A 300 0.89 5.19 25.25
N VAL A 301 0.80 6.36 24.61
CA VAL A 301 -0.47 7.07 24.43
C VAL A 301 -1.14 6.59 23.15
N LEU A 302 -2.27 5.89 23.30
CA LEU A 302 -3.17 5.50 22.21
C LEU A 302 -4.28 6.56 22.02
N PRO A 303 -4.88 6.67 20.82
CA PRO A 303 -6.01 7.56 20.56
C PRO A 303 -7.22 7.27 21.47
N THR A 304 -8.07 8.26 21.67
CA THR A 304 -9.23 8.11 22.57
C THR A 304 -10.30 7.19 21.96
N ALA A 305 -11.15 6.64 22.83
CA ALA A 305 -12.32 5.87 22.40
C ALA A 305 -13.31 6.71 21.54
N GLY A 306 -13.25 8.05 21.60
CA GLY A 306 -14.04 8.92 20.72
C GLY A 306 -13.55 8.92 19.28
N GLU A 307 -12.23 8.98 19.07
CA GLU A 307 -11.60 8.92 17.74
C GLU A 307 -11.77 7.53 17.12
N ARG A 308 -11.71 6.46 17.94
CA ARG A 308 -12.09 5.11 17.52
C ARG A 308 -13.59 5.00 17.18
N ALA A 309 -14.49 5.61 17.96
CA ALA A 309 -15.92 5.58 17.67
C ALA A 309 -16.30 6.31 16.36
N VAL A 310 -15.59 7.36 15.96
CA VAL A 310 -15.75 7.99 14.63
C VAL A 310 -15.39 6.98 13.52
N THR A 311 -14.34 6.19 13.72
CA THR A 311 -13.92 5.13 12.79
C THR A 311 -15.02 4.08 12.58
N ASP A 312 -15.59 3.58 13.69
CA ASP A 312 -16.64 2.57 13.68
C ASP A 312 -17.99 3.11 13.13
N GLN A 313 -18.36 4.35 13.46
CA GLN A 313 -19.63 4.94 12.99
C GLN A 313 -19.64 5.25 11.50
N GLN A 314 -18.53 5.70 10.92
CA GLN A 314 -18.43 5.88 9.47
C GLN A 314 -18.57 4.55 8.71
N GLN A 315 -18.03 3.46 9.25
CA GLN A 315 -18.24 2.12 8.70
C GLN A 315 -19.71 1.69 8.83
N ALA A 316 -20.35 1.94 9.99
CA ALA A 316 -21.76 1.61 10.21
C ALA A 316 -22.72 2.38 9.28
N GLN A 317 -22.42 3.64 8.92
CA GLN A 317 -23.24 4.41 7.98
C GLN A 317 -23.12 3.94 6.52
N GLY A 318 -22.09 3.14 6.18
CA GLY A 318 -22.04 2.37 4.94
C GLY A 318 -22.95 1.12 4.94
N HIS A 319 -23.53 0.73 6.08
CA HIS A 319 -24.25 -0.53 6.28
C HIS A 319 -25.72 -0.33 6.66
N THR A 320 -26.59 -0.15 5.66
CA THR A 320 -27.95 -0.70 5.79
C THR A 320 -27.89 -2.19 5.44
N PRO A 321 -28.18 -3.12 6.38
CA PRO A 321 -28.26 -4.53 6.02
C PRO A 321 -29.41 -4.73 5.02
N PRO A 322 -29.26 -5.55 3.96
CA PRO A 322 -30.28 -5.72 2.95
C PRO A 322 -31.55 -6.34 3.55
N SER A 323 -32.63 -5.56 3.61
CA SER A 323 -33.95 -5.98 4.08
C SER A 323 -34.43 -7.20 3.29
N THR A 324 -34.46 -8.38 3.93
CA THR A 324 -34.76 -9.67 3.28
C THR A 324 -36.09 -9.67 2.55
N PRO A 325 -36.10 -9.88 1.21
CA PRO A 325 -37.29 -10.31 0.49
C PRO A 325 -37.49 -11.81 0.77
N ALA A 326 -38.61 -12.17 1.38
CA ALA A 326 -38.86 -13.56 1.77
C ALA A 326 -39.58 -14.36 0.67
N VAL A 327 -39.06 -15.56 0.34
CA VAL A 327 -39.82 -16.74 -0.17
C VAL A 327 -40.37 -16.59 -1.62
N ARG A 328 -40.16 -17.48 -2.61
CA ARG A 328 -39.73 -18.90 -2.75
C ARG A 328 -39.19 -19.09 -4.22
N THR A 329 -39.01 -20.23 -4.92
CA THR A 329 -39.37 -21.67 -4.81
C THR A 329 -38.50 -22.52 -5.78
N HIS A 330 -37.91 -23.64 -5.33
CA HIS A 330 -37.39 -24.80 -6.14
C HIS A 330 -36.26 -24.52 -7.20
N ALA A 331 -35.42 -25.46 -7.69
CA ALA A 331 -34.82 -26.76 -7.29
C ALA A 331 -33.95 -27.28 -8.49
N PRO A 332 -33.16 -28.38 -8.41
CA PRO A 332 -32.21 -28.86 -7.40
C PRO A 332 -30.83 -29.35 -7.96
N TYR A 333 -29.91 -29.81 -7.09
CA TYR A 333 -28.75 -30.71 -7.36
C TYR A 333 -27.53 -30.11 -8.12
N MET A 334 -26.28 -30.62 -7.99
CA MET A 334 -25.79 -31.87 -7.37
C MET A 334 -24.85 -31.68 -6.14
N PRO A 335 -24.60 -32.72 -5.32
CA PRO A 335 -23.81 -32.63 -4.08
C PRO A 335 -22.43 -33.35 -4.12
N GLY A 336 -21.57 -33.09 -3.13
CA GLY A 336 -20.78 -34.18 -2.51
C GLY A 336 -19.29 -33.99 -2.23
N VAL A 337 -18.90 -33.18 -1.23
CA VAL A 337 -17.71 -33.45 -0.39
C VAL A 337 -18.07 -33.16 1.07
N THR A 338 -17.75 -34.09 1.98
CA THR A 338 -17.96 -33.91 3.43
C THR A 338 -16.72 -33.37 4.13
N VAL A 339 -16.80 -32.17 4.70
CA VAL A 339 -15.76 -31.62 5.58
C VAL A 339 -15.89 -32.24 6.98
N ASN A 340 -14.85 -32.93 7.45
CA ASN A 340 -14.79 -33.47 8.82
C ASN A 340 -14.17 -32.45 9.78
N ALA A 341 -14.95 -31.49 10.23
CA ALA A 341 -14.59 -30.63 11.36
C ALA A 341 -14.86 -31.35 12.69
N ARG A 342 -13.87 -31.37 13.60
CA ARG A 342 -14.05 -31.71 15.03
C ARG A 342 -13.21 -30.76 15.89
N THR A 343 -13.68 -30.50 17.11
CA THR A 343 -13.42 -29.25 17.83
C THR A 343 -12.74 -29.44 19.20
N GLY A 344 -11.52 -28.89 19.34
CA GLY A 344 -10.88 -28.48 20.60
C GLY A 344 -10.58 -29.55 21.68
N PRO A 345 -10.02 -29.15 22.85
CA PRO A 345 -9.49 -27.84 23.23
C PRO A 345 -7.96 -27.85 23.56
N ALA A 346 -7.43 -26.69 23.98
CA ALA A 346 -6.05 -26.44 24.45
C ALA A 346 -5.91 -26.73 25.99
N PRO A 347 -4.75 -26.53 26.69
CA PRO A 347 -3.51 -25.85 26.27
C PRO A 347 -2.15 -26.43 26.76
N LEU A 348 -1.06 -25.71 26.38
CA LEU A 348 0.27 -25.62 27.02
C LEU A 348 1.12 -26.90 27.23
N GLU A 349 2.20 -27.02 26.44
CA GLU A 349 3.57 -27.05 26.98
C GLU A 349 4.57 -26.57 25.91
N SER A 350 5.67 -25.94 26.32
CA SER A 350 6.65 -25.31 25.42
C SER A 350 7.94 -26.12 25.31
N LEU A 351 8.34 -26.52 24.08
CA LEU A 351 9.73 -26.87 23.74
C LEU A 351 9.96 -26.92 22.22
N THR A 352 11.14 -26.46 21.82
CA THR A 352 11.74 -26.39 20.48
C THR A 352 11.45 -27.53 19.50
N LEU A 353 11.09 -27.21 18.24
CA LEU A 353 11.30 -28.04 17.04
C LEU A 353 11.36 -27.15 15.76
N PRO A 354 11.73 -27.67 14.57
CA PRO A 354 13.01 -27.38 13.93
C PRO A 354 12.96 -26.27 12.85
N THR A 355 14.15 -25.82 12.43
CA THR A 355 14.35 -24.91 11.30
C THR A 355 13.80 -25.47 9.98
N PRO A 356 12.85 -24.80 9.30
CA PRO A 356 12.57 -25.05 7.90
C PRO A 356 13.76 -24.55 7.05
N GLN A 357 14.21 -25.36 6.09
CA GLN A 357 15.28 -24.95 5.18
C GLN A 357 14.75 -23.93 4.15
N THR A 358 15.44 -22.79 4.04
CA THR A 358 15.51 -21.91 2.85
C THR A 358 14.34 -22.00 1.86
N ALA A 359 13.21 -21.37 2.21
CA ALA A 359 12.40 -20.70 1.20
C ALA A 359 13.09 -19.37 0.88
N ALA A 360 14.00 -19.38 -0.11
CA ALA A 360 14.63 -18.15 -0.58
C ALA A 360 13.57 -17.33 -1.35
N ALA A 361 12.99 -16.32 -0.69
CA ALA A 361 12.07 -15.38 -1.32
C ALA A 361 12.78 -14.70 -2.50
N SER A 362 12.50 -15.17 -3.71
CA SER A 362 13.08 -14.64 -4.95
C SER A 362 12.42 -13.32 -5.29
N ALA A 363 12.75 -12.27 -4.53
CA ALA A 363 12.37 -10.90 -4.83
C ALA A 363 12.99 -10.50 -6.18
N HIS A 364 12.22 -10.67 -7.26
CA HIS A 364 12.65 -10.41 -8.63
C HIS A 364 13.10 -8.95 -8.80
N ASP A 365 14.25 -8.73 -9.43
CA ASP A 365 14.72 -7.37 -9.76
C ASP A 365 13.86 -6.76 -10.88
N PHE A 366 12.72 -6.16 -10.48
CA PHE A 366 11.69 -5.62 -11.35
C PHE A 366 12.17 -4.49 -12.28
N LEU A 367 13.21 -3.73 -11.88
CA LEU A 367 13.78 -2.61 -12.64
C LEU A 367 15.32 -2.66 -12.66
N PRO A 368 15.97 -2.73 -13.84
CA PRO A 368 17.43 -2.65 -13.94
C PRO A 368 17.91 -1.21 -13.74
N GLY A 369 18.25 -0.86 -12.50
CA GLY A 369 18.76 0.47 -12.14
C GLY A 369 18.87 0.72 -10.63
N VAL A 370 18.05 0.04 -9.83
CA VAL A 370 18.10 0.10 -8.36
C VAL A 370 19.26 -0.75 -7.84
N THR A 371 20.30 -0.11 -7.30
CA THR A 371 21.52 -0.80 -6.84
C THR A 371 21.41 -1.25 -5.38
N ARG A 372 21.03 -2.52 -5.15
CA ARG A 372 21.12 -3.15 -3.82
C ARG A 372 22.58 -3.16 -3.34
N GLN A 373 22.97 -2.28 -2.41
CA GLN A 373 24.27 -2.38 -1.72
C GLN A 373 24.26 -3.45 -0.61
N ALA A 374 23.97 -4.69 -0.97
CA ALA A 374 24.14 -5.85 -0.11
C ALA A 374 25.64 -6.16 0.06
N LYS A 375 26.29 -5.54 1.04
CA LYS A 375 27.71 -5.80 1.37
C LYS A 375 27.83 -7.16 2.08
N PRO A 376 28.54 -8.16 1.51
CA PRO A 376 28.52 -9.51 2.06
C PRO A 376 29.24 -9.59 3.41
N ILE A 377 28.50 -10.00 4.45
CA ILE A 377 29.06 -10.38 5.75
C ILE A 377 29.48 -11.85 5.67
N ALA A 378 30.76 -12.12 5.84
CA ALA A 378 31.28 -13.48 5.86
C ALA A 378 30.90 -14.18 7.18
N ALA A 379 30.26 -15.34 7.09
CA ALA A 379 29.93 -16.16 8.26
C ALA A 379 31.20 -16.77 8.89
N PRO A 380 31.26 -16.89 10.24
CA PRO A 380 32.41 -17.49 10.91
C PRO A 380 32.43 -19.02 10.74
N ALA A 381 33.58 -19.56 10.35
CA ALA A 381 33.82 -21.00 10.36
C ALA A 381 34.39 -21.44 11.73
N VAL A 382 33.94 -22.60 12.22
CA VAL A 382 34.42 -23.22 13.47
C VAL A 382 35.14 -24.53 13.15
N GLY A 383 36.35 -24.70 13.67
CA GLY A 383 37.18 -25.90 13.52
C GLY A 383 38.54 -25.72 14.21
N ASP A 384 39.01 -26.74 14.92
CA ASP A 384 40.05 -26.58 15.95
C ASP A 384 41.52 -26.57 15.48
N ALA A 385 42.32 -25.92 16.34
CA ALA A 385 43.76 -25.81 16.53
C ALA A 385 44.68 -27.05 16.25
N PRO A 386 46.04 -26.94 16.39
CA PRO A 386 46.90 -25.73 16.46
C PRO A 386 48.22 -25.80 15.64
N ALA A 387 48.85 -24.65 15.35
CA ALA A 387 50.27 -24.55 14.98
C ALA A 387 50.90 -23.18 15.35
N THR A 388 52.22 -23.12 15.52
CA THR A 388 53.00 -21.99 16.08
C THR A 388 53.33 -20.84 15.09
N PRO A 389 53.70 -19.63 15.58
CA PRO A 389 53.51 -18.36 14.86
C PRO A 389 54.70 -17.86 14.01
N SER A 390 54.44 -16.86 13.16
CA SER A 390 55.50 -16.02 12.56
C SER A 390 55.09 -14.55 12.34
N GLN A 391 55.86 -13.64 12.94
CA GLN A 391 56.26 -12.29 12.50
C GLN A 391 55.24 -11.31 11.85
N ALA A 392 54.98 -10.21 12.57
CA ALA A 392 54.88 -8.84 12.02
C ALA A 392 56.31 -8.31 11.67
N PRO A 393 56.56 -7.20 10.93
CA PRO A 393 55.83 -5.92 10.88
C PRO A 393 55.79 -5.33 9.42
N PRO A 394 55.77 -3.99 9.13
CA PRO A 394 55.42 -2.79 9.92
C PRO A 394 54.32 -1.93 9.23
N ALA A 395 54.04 -0.73 9.77
CA ALA A 395 53.27 0.32 9.12
C ALA A 395 54.17 1.52 8.73
N PRO A 396 53.93 2.21 7.59
CA PRO A 396 54.35 3.59 7.36
C PRO A 396 53.34 4.54 8.03
N GLU A 397 53.73 5.39 8.98
CA GLU A 397 54.46 6.66 8.82
C GLU A 397 53.63 7.82 8.22
N GLN A 398 53.76 8.99 8.86
CA GLN A 398 53.05 10.22 8.51
C GLN A 398 53.90 11.06 7.54
N SER A 399 53.27 11.63 6.52
CA SER A 399 53.83 12.78 5.79
C SER A 399 52.81 13.92 5.73
N ARG A 400 53.11 15.01 6.47
CA ARG A 400 52.53 16.33 6.17
C ARG A 400 53.23 16.87 4.93
N ASP A 401 52.50 17.50 4.02
CA ASP A 401 52.86 18.85 3.55
C ASP A 401 51.63 19.60 2.97
N THR A 402 51.86 20.73 2.31
CA THR A 402 50.95 21.87 2.22
C THR A 402 50.73 22.42 0.80
N GLY A 403 49.63 23.15 0.61
CA GLY A 403 49.21 23.79 -0.66
C GLY A 403 47.69 23.93 -0.69
N MET A 404 46.99 25.07 -0.57
CA MET A 404 47.13 26.48 -1.03
C MET A 404 46.83 26.72 -2.52
N GLY A 405 45.73 27.47 -2.77
CA GLY A 405 45.37 28.08 -4.06
C GLY A 405 44.37 27.26 -4.90
N VAL A 406 43.31 27.85 -5.46
CA VAL A 406 42.81 29.25 -5.38
C VAL A 406 41.27 29.21 -5.34
#